data_AF-A0AAP5QK89-F1
#
_entry.id   AF-A0AAP5QK89-F1
#
_cell.length_a   1.000
_cell.length_b   1.000
_cell.length_c   1.000
_cell.angle_alpha   90.00
_cell.angle_beta   90.00
_cell.angle_gamma   90.00
#
_symmetry.space_group_name_H-M   'P 1'
#
loop_
_entity.id
_entity.type
_entity.pdbx_description
1 polymer ?
#
loop_
_entity_poly.entity_id
_entity_poly.type
_entity_poly.pdbx_seq_one_letter_code
_entity_poly.pdbx_strand_id
1 'polypeptide(L)'
;MGMYTGLRFKGIIKEEFAELIRKLMYEGLTWFDLSACYPQYDFLHTFSEIPRANFIPCGALSYMPRSWEEDHSAGFDRRFDQDSRLWSFQCSLKNYNREIEKFFQIIVPEIVEKSVHIEYYYEEMARSVFYELKDGKVVKSDKEGIFYS
;
A
#
# COMPACT_ATOMS: atom_id res chain seq x y z
N MET A 1 12.55 -17.82 -11.57
CA MET A 1 11.23 -17.43 -11.03
C MET A 1 11.47 -16.90 -9.63
N GLY A 2 10.69 -15.92 -9.15
CA GLY A 2 10.88 -15.40 -7.79
C GLY A 2 9.55 -15.11 -7.14
N MET A 3 9.57 -15.12 -5.82
CA MET A 3 8.39 -15.18 -4.96
C MET A 3 7.66 -13.85 -4.87
N TYR A 4 6.39 -13.92 -4.48
CA TYR A 4 5.55 -12.75 -4.30
C TYR A 4 5.60 -12.23 -2.86
N THR A 5 5.32 -10.95 -2.73
CA THR A 5 5.11 -10.29 -1.45
C THR A 5 3.78 -9.56 -1.52
N GLY A 6 2.93 -9.83 -0.54
CA GLY A 6 1.65 -9.18 -0.34
C GLY A 6 1.75 -7.96 0.56
N LEU A 7 0.90 -6.99 0.26
CA LEU A 7 0.64 -5.84 1.08
C LEU A 7 -0.87 -5.68 1.24
N ARG A 8 -1.33 -5.67 2.50
CA ARG A 8 -2.67 -5.23 2.90
C ARG A 8 -2.54 -3.89 3.60
N PHE A 9 -3.29 -2.90 3.14
CA PHE A 9 -3.17 -1.54 3.64
C PHE A 9 -4.54 -0.93 3.92
N LYS A 10 -4.64 -0.25 5.06
CA LYS A 10 -5.68 0.71 5.41
C LYS A 10 -5.03 1.91 6.08
N GLY A 11 -5.31 3.10 5.59
CA GLY A 11 -4.80 4.35 6.15
C GLY A 11 -5.78 5.48 5.96
N ILE A 12 -5.83 6.40 6.92
CA ILE A 12 -6.52 7.67 6.78
C ILE A 12 -5.56 8.63 6.07
N ILE A 13 -5.98 9.16 4.94
CA ILE A 13 -5.19 10.10 4.13
C ILE A 13 -5.32 11.51 4.69
N LYS A 14 -4.20 12.26 4.69
CA LYS A 14 -4.24 13.69 5.03
C LYS A 14 -5.14 14.42 4.04
N GLU A 15 -5.87 15.42 4.51
CA GLU A 15 -6.93 16.06 3.75
C GLU A 15 -6.43 16.65 2.41
N GLU A 16 -5.25 17.26 2.41
CA GLU A 16 -4.61 17.86 1.24
C GLU A 16 -4.25 16.86 0.12
N PHE A 17 -4.19 15.56 0.43
CA PHE A 17 -3.88 14.49 -0.53
C PHE A 17 -5.10 13.60 -0.87
N ALA A 18 -6.28 13.91 -0.35
CA ALA A 18 -7.49 13.13 -0.61
C ALA A 18 -7.82 13.04 -2.11
N GLU A 19 -7.72 14.17 -2.82
CA GLU A 19 -7.99 14.24 -4.26
C GLU A 19 -6.98 13.42 -5.07
N LEU A 20 -5.71 13.42 -4.67
CA LEU A 20 -4.65 12.62 -5.30
C LEU A 20 -5.01 11.13 -5.25
N ILE A 21 -5.42 10.63 -4.09
CA ILE A 21 -5.78 9.21 -3.92
C ILE A 21 -7.08 8.87 -4.62
N ARG A 22 -8.07 9.79 -4.65
CA ARG A 22 -9.28 9.61 -5.45
C ARG A 22 -8.95 9.39 -6.93
N LYS A 23 -8.04 10.19 -7.50
CA LYS A 23 -7.60 10.06 -8.90
C LYS A 23 -6.88 8.74 -9.16
N LEU A 24 -5.96 8.36 -8.28
CA LEU A 24 -5.26 7.06 -8.33
C LEU A 24 -6.26 5.89 -8.35
N MET A 25 -7.34 5.98 -7.56
CA MET A 25 -8.27 4.85 -7.37
C MET A 25 -9.32 4.75 -8.47
N TYR A 26 -9.82 5.89 -8.96
CA TYR A 26 -11.04 5.93 -9.76
C TYR A 26 -10.88 6.55 -11.15
N GLU A 27 -9.78 7.26 -11.41
CA GLU A 27 -9.51 7.84 -12.74
C GLU A 27 -8.46 7.06 -13.53
N GLY A 28 -7.95 5.96 -12.96
CA GLY A 28 -6.96 5.10 -13.61
C GLY A 28 -5.58 5.76 -13.75
N LEU A 29 -5.33 6.87 -13.05
CA LEU A 29 -4.01 7.50 -13.03
C LEU A 29 -3.00 6.61 -12.33
N THR A 30 -1.76 6.65 -12.80
CA THR A 30 -0.61 5.99 -12.19
C THR A 30 0.17 6.95 -11.29
N TRP A 31 1.16 6.46 -10.54
CA TRP A 31 2.07 7.34 -9.80
C TRP A 31 2.82 8.31 -10.71
N PHE A 32 3.15 7.85 -11.93
CA PHE A 32 3.78 8.70 -12.94
C PHE A 32 2.85 9.82 -13.41
N ASP A 33 1.59 9.52 -13.72
CA ASP A 33 0.62 10.54 -14.13
C ASP A 33 0.39 11.57 -13.02
N LEU A 34 0.29 11.10 -11.76
CA LEU A 34 0.18 11.99 -10.61
C LEU A 34 1.43 12.86 -10.43
N SER A 35 2.64 12.33 -10.65
CA SER A 35 3.88 13.12 -10.59
C SER A 35 3.90 14.25 -11.63
N ALA A 36 3.33 14.00 -12.82
CA ALA A 36 3.23 15.02 -13.87
C ALA A 36 2.14 16.06 -13.56
N CYS A 37 1.01 15.67 -12.96
CA CYS A 37 -0.06 16.58 -12.57
C CYS A 37 0.29 17.43 -11.32
N TYR A 38 1.13 16.91 -10.43
CA TYR A 38 1.49 17.54 -9.17
C TYR A 38 3.02 17.62 -8.99
N PRO A 39 3.73 18.38 -9.86
CA PRO A 39 5.19 18.44 -9.87
C PRO A 39 5.79 19.07 -8.60
N GLN A 40 4.98 19.75 -7.79
CA GLN A 40 5.40 20.27 -6.48
C GLN A 40 5.64 19.18 -5.43
N TYR A 41 5.13 17.95 -5.65
CA TYR A 41 5.25 16.83 -4.72
C TYR A 41 6.36 15.87 -5.18
N ASP A 42 7.60 16.19 -4.81
CA ASP A 42 8.80 15.43 -5.21
C ASP A 42 8.74 13.93 -4.84
N PHE A 43 8.04 13.58 -3.76
CA PHE A 43 7.84 12.19 -3.35
C PHE A 43 7.08 11.37 -4.41
N LEU A 44 6.19 11.98 -5.21
CA LEU A 44 5.49 11.30 -6.28
C LEU A 44 6.43 10.95 -7.43
N HIS A 45 7.25 11.91 -7.85
CA HIS A 45 8.26 11.69 -8.88
C HIS A 45 9.20 10.56 -8.44
N THR A 46 9.78 10.70 -7.24
CA THR A 46 10.71 9.72 -6.67
C THR A 46 10.11 8.31 -6.59
N PHE A 47 8.84 8.19 -6.18
CA PHE A 47 8.19 6.88 -6.11
C PHE A 47 7.85 6.32 -7.50
N SER A 48 7.44 7.18 -8.43
CA SER A 48 7.02 6.77 -9.78
C SER A 48 8.15 6.15 -10.61
N GLU A 49 9.40 6.51 -10.36
CA GLU A 49 10.58 5.95 -11.03
C GLU A 49 10.92 4.54 -10.55
N ILE A 50 10.32 4.08 -9.44
CA ILE A 50 10.60 2.76 -8.91
C ILE A 50 9.95 1.70 -9.81
N PRO A 51 10.71 0.67 -10.26
CA PRO A 51 10.13 -0.43 -11.01
C PRO A 51 8.95 -1.05 -10.26
N ARG A 52 7.85 -1.34 -10.96
CA ARG A 52 6.63 -1.93 -10.37
C ARG A 52 5.92 -1.08 -9.31
N ALA A 53 6.24 0.22 -9.15
CA ALA A 53 5.51 1.12 -8.25
C ALA A 53 3.99 1.04 -8.44
N ASN A 54 3.53 0.98 -9.69
CA ASN A 54 2.10 0.88 -10.04
C ASN A 54 1.42 -0.41 -9.57
N PHE A 55 2.15 -1.44 -9.12
CA PHE A 55 1.55 -2.60 -8.48
C PHE A 55 1.07 -2.29 -7.05
N ILE A 56 1.49 -1.16 -6.48
CA ILE A 56 0.94 -0.65 -5.23
C ILE A 56 0.09 0.56 -5.61
N PRO A 57 -1.24 0.55 -5.48
CA PRO A 57 -2.09 -0.52 -4.94
C PRO A 57 -2.71 -1.45 -6.00
N CYS A 58 -2.31 -1.36 -7.28
CA CYS A 58 -3.07 -1.95 -8.39
C CYS A 58 -2.66 -3.38 -8.79
N GLY A 59 -1.69 -3.99 -8.12
CA GLY A 59 -1.22 -5.34 -8.41
C GLY A 59 -2.23 -6.39 -7.96
N ALA A 60 -2.51 -7.37 -8.82
CA ALA A 60 -3.35 -8.50 -8.46
C ALA A 60 -2.72 -9.34 -7.33
N LEU A 61 -3.54 -10.07 -6.59
CA LEU A 61 -3.05 -11.06 -5.63
C LEU A 61 -2.51 -12.27 -6.41
N SER A 62 -1.34 -12.76 -5.99
CA SER A 62 -0.70 -13.93 -6.56
C SER A 62 0.05 -14.62 -5.44
N TYR A 63 -0.22 -15.91 -5.24
CA TYR A 63 0.40 -16.72 -4.19
C TYR A 63 0.23 -16.14 -2.77
N MET A 64 -0.87 -15.42 -2.55
CA MET A 64 -1.28 -14.89 -1.25
C MET A 64 -2.23 -15.85 -0.54
N PRO A 65 -2.40 -15.72 0.79
CA PRO A 65 -3.34 -16.57 1.52
C PRO A 65 -4.74 -16.51 0.90
N ARG A 66 -5.42 -17.65 0.82
CA ARG A 66 -6.75 -17.75 0.21
C ARG A 66 -7.78 -16.81 0.87
N SER A 67 -7.66 -16.62 2.18
CA SER A 67 -8.46 -15.65 2.94
C SER A 67 -8.23 -14.20 2.52
N TRP A 68 -7.18 -13.90 1.75
CA TRP A 68 -7.00 -12.57 1.18
C TRP A 68 -7.95 -12.30 0.03
N GLU A 69 -8.20 -13.30 -0.80
CA GLU A 69 -9.05 -13.19 -1.98
C GLU A 69 -10.53 -13.43 -1.65
N GLU A 70 -10.83 -14.39 -0.78
CA GLU A 70 -12.22 -14.82 -0.55
C GLU A 70 -12.97 -14.00 0.49
N ASP A 71 -12.27 -13.36 1.43
CA ASP A 71 -12.89 -12.60 2.50
C ASP A 71 -12.91 -11.10 2.18
N HIS A 72 -13.88 -10.69 1.38
CA HIS A 72 -14.16 -9.28 1.11
C HIS A 72 -14.72 -8.54 2.34
N SER A 73 -15.24 -9.27 3.34
CA SER A 73 -15.76 -8.64 4.58
C SER A 73 -14.64 -8.01 5.42
N ALA A 74 -13.41 -8.48 5.24
CA ALA A 74 -12.22 -7.86 5.82
C ALA A 74 -11.96 -6.43 5.29
N GLY A 75 -12.60 -6.01 4.19
CA GLY A 75 -12.61 -4.62 3.72
C GLY A 75 -11.27 -4.12 3.16
N PHE A 76 -10.50 -4.99 2.51
CA PHE A 76 -9.24 -4.64 1.83
C PHE A 76 -9.40 -4.44 0.33
N ASP A 77 -10.63 -4.36 -0.17
CA ASP A 77 -10.88 -4.00 -1.56
C ASP A 77 -10.25 -2.64 -1.87
N ARG A 78 -9.71 -2.52 -3.09
CA ARG A 78 -9.10 -1.28 -3.56
C ARG A 78 -10.16 -0.19 -3.65
N ARG A 79 -10.17 0.72 -2.68
CA ARG A 79 -11.18 1.75 -2.50
C ARG A 79 -10.61 2.95 -1.76
N PHE A 80 -11.15 4.12 -2.06
CA PHE A 80 -10.99 5.33 -1.27
C PHE A 80 -12.36 5.89 -0.89
N ASP A 81 -12.62 6.01 0.41
CA ASP A 81 -13.82 6.63 0.95
C ASP A 81 -13.57 8.11 1.23
N GLN A 82 -14.30 9.00 0.56
CA GLN A 82 -14.01 10.44 0.61
C GLN A 82 -14.40 11.08 1.94
N ASP A 83 -15.49 10.62 2.56
CA ASP A 83 -16.00 11.20 3.81
C ASP A 83 -15.07 10.87 4.99
N SER A 84 -14.62 9.61 5.07
CA SER A 84 -13.70 9.16 6.12
C SER A 84 -12.22 9.30 5.76
N ARG A 85 -11.89 9.61 4.50
CA ARG A 85 -10.54 9.58 3.90
C ARG A 85 -9.84 8.23 4.06
N LEU A 86 -10.61 7.15 4.22
CA LEU A 86 -10.06 5.81 4.35
C LEU A 86 -9.63 5.29 2.98
N TRP A 87 -8.33 5.07 2.83
CA TRP A 87 -7.76 4.35 1.69
C TRP A 87 -7.50 2.91 2.08
N SER A 88 -8.12 1.97 1.38
CA SER A 88 -7.94 0.53 1.55
C SER A 88 -7.50 -0.11 0.25
N PHE A 89 -6.60 -1.08 0.35
CA PHE A 89 -6.26 -1.97 -0.75
C PHE A 89 -5.54 -3.23 -0.27
N GLN A 90 -5.45 -4.20 -1.17
CA GLN A 90 -4.51 -5.30 -1.10
C GLN A 90 -3.92 -5.56 -2.47
N CYS A 91 -2.63 -5.85 -2.50
CA CYS A 91 -1.92 -6.14 -3.73
C CYS A 91 -0.77 -7.12 -3.46
N SER A 92 -0.26 -7.73 -4.53
CA SER A 92 1.00 -8.46 -4.47
C SER A 92 1.92 -8.08 -5.61
N LEU A 93 3.22 -8.20 -5.38
CA LEU A 93 4.25 -7.95 -6.37
C LEU A 93 5.51 -8.74 -6.07
N LYS A 94 6.35 -8.90 -7.09
CA LYS A 94 7.73 -9.32 -6.94
C LYS A 94 8.53 -8.16 -6.38
N ASN A 95 8.73 -8.17 -5.07
CA ASN A 95 9.34 -7.08 -4.29
C ASN A 95 10.88 -7.05 -4.39
N TYR A 96 11.43 -7.17 -5.60
CA TYR A 96 12.88 -7.34 -5.81
C TYR A 96 13.70 -6.08 -5.53
N ASN A 97 13.13 -4.90 -5.78
CA ASN A 97 13.81 -3.63 -5.58
C ASN A 97 13.34 -2.93 -4.30
N ARG A 98 12.75 -3.70 -3.38
CA ARG A 98 12.20 -3.23 -2.11
C ARG A 98 11.10 -2.20 -2.33
N GLU A 99 10.26 -2.43 -3.32
CA GLU A 99 9.16 -1.57 -3.74
C GLU A 99 8.21 -1.24 -2.58
N ILE A 100 7.84 -2.23 -1.76
CA ILE A 100 6.98 -2.05 -0.59
C ILE A 100 7.68 -1.22 0.48
N GLU A 101 8.96 -1.47 0.74
CA GLU A 101 9.73 -0.71 1.72
C GLU A 101 9.93 0.74 1.26
N LYS A 102 10.12 0.97 -0.04
CA LYS A 102 10.17 2.31 -0.61
C LYS A 102 8.81 3.01 -0.54
N PHE A 103 7.71 2.29 -0.74
CA PHE A 103 6.36 2.83 -0.50
C PHE A 103 6.19 3.27 0.96
N PHE A 104 6.69 2.48 1.91
CA PHE A 104 6.69 2.82 3.33
C PHE A 104 7.59 4.00 3.70
N GLN A 105 8.65 4.27 2.91
CA GLN A 105 9.59 5.35 3.17
C GLN A 105 9.20 6.66 2.49
N ILE A 106 8.60 6.58 1.30
CA ILE A 106 8.38 7.74 0.42
C ILE A 106 6.92 8.17 0.43
N ILE A 107 5.98 7.23 0.33
CA ILE A 107 4.56 7.59 0.17
C ILE A 107 3.88 7.68 1.53
N VAL A 108 3.93 6.61 2.33
CA VAL A 108 3.13 6.52 3.56
C VAL A 108 3.37 7.70 4.51
N PRO A 109 4.62 8.11 4.83
CA PRO A 109 4.88 9.26 5.70
C PRO A 109 4.31 10.60 5.19
N GLU A 110 4.32 10.77 3.87
CA GLU A 110 3.94 12.02 3.22
C GLU A 110 2.43 12.18 3.17
N ILE A 111 1.70 11.13 2.81
CA ILE A 111 0.25 11.26 2.51
C ILE A 111 -0.67 10.68 3.58
N VAL A 112 -0.18 9.83 4.48
CA VAL A 112 -1.03 9.15 5.47
C VAL A 112 -1.01 9.93 6.77
N GLU A 113 -2.19 10.27 7.26
CA GLU A 113 -2.40 10.91 8.57
C GLU A 113 -2.30 9.86 9.69
N LYS A 114 -2.92 8.70 9.47
CA LYS A 114 -2.95 7.60 10.45
C LYS A 114 -3.00 6.24 9.76
N SER A 115 -2.11 5.33 10.15
CA SER A 115 -2.22 3.92 9.73
C SER A 115 -3.31 3.21 10.52
N VAL A 116 -4.22 2.52 9.83
CA VAL A 116 -5.23 1.64 10.45
C VAL A 116 -4.78 0.18 10.39
N HIS A 117 -4.22 -0.25 9.25
CA HIS A 117 -3.70 -1.59 9.03
C HIS A 117 -2.56 -1.53 8.02
N ILE A 118 -1.39 -2.07 8.35
CA ILE A 118 -0.32 -2.31 7.39
C ILE A 118 0.20 -3.72 7.65
N GLU A 119 -0.03 -4.62 6.71
CA GLU A 119 0.35 -6.02 6.81
C GLU A 119 1.15 -6.43 5.59
N TYR A 120 2.32 -6.97 5.86
CA TYR A 120 3.27 -7.48 4.88
C TYR A 120 3.30 -8.99 4.98
N TYR A 121 3.25 -9.69 3.85
CA TYR A 121 3.35 -11.14 3.84
C TYR A 121 4.23 -11.59 2.67
N TYR A 122 5.38 -12.18 2.99
CA TYR A 122 6.22 -12.84 1.99
C TYR A 122 5.75 -14.28 1.82
N GLU A 123 5.62 -14.74 0.58
CA GLU A 123 5.08 -16.08 0.23
C GLU A 123 5.66 -17.24 1.05
N GLU A 124 6.96 -17.20 1.36
CA GLU A 124 7.65 -18.27 2.10
C GLU A 124 7.63 -18.09 3.63
N MET A 125 7.06 -16.99 4.14
CA MET A 125 6.96 -16.78 5.58
C MET A 125 5.76 -17.53 6.15
N ALA A 126 5.98 -18.19 7.28
CA ALA A 126 4.90 -18.79 8.06
C ALA A 126 3.89 -17.77 8.59
N ARG A 127 4.31 -16.52 8.80
CA ARG A 127 3.50 -15.48 9.42
C ARG A 127 3.67 -14.13 8.73
N SER A 128 2.61 -13.33 8.70
CA SER A 128 2.70 -11.94 8.28
C SER A 128 3.45 -11.07 9.28
N VAL A 129 3.79 -9.86 8.84
CA VAL A 129 4.44 -8.84 9.64
C VAL A 129 3.58 -7.59 9.62
N PHE A 130 3.24 -7.08 10.80
CA PHE A 130 2.51 -5.83 10.94
C PHE A 130 3.45 -4.63 11.04
N TYR A 131 3.01 -3.53 10.46
CA TYR A 131 3.66 -2.23 10.55
C TYR A 131 2.65 -1.17 10.98
N GLU A 132 3.16 -0.02 11.40
CA GLU A 132 2.37 1.13 11.79
C GLU A 132 3.14 2.43 11.47
N LEU A 133 2.40 3.51 11.22
CA LEU A 133 2.95 4.84 11.07
C LEU A 133 3.06 5.49 12.46
N LYS A 134 4.29 5.75 12.90
CA LYS A 134 4.62 6.44 14.15
C LYS A 134 5.62 7.56 13.86
N ASP A 135 5.33 8.77 14.34
CA ASP A 135 6.21 9.94 14.21
C ASP A 135 6.75 10.18 12.79
N GLY A 136 5.87 10.06 11.79
CA GLY A 136 6.21 10.24 10.38
C GLY A 136 7.08 9.11 9.81
N LYS A 137 7.15 7.94 10.44
CA LYS A 137 7.90 6.78 9.94
C LYS A 137 7.07 5.52 10.05
N VAL A 138 7.14 4.67 9.02
CA VAL A 138 6.60 3.33 9.10
C VAL A 138 7.58 2.45 9.86
N VAL A 139 7.13 1.90 10.98
CA VAL A 139 7.91 1.01 11.85
C VAL A 139 7.22 -0.33 11.98
N LYS A 140 8.00 -1.39 12.22
CA LYS A 140 7.43 -2.71 12.53
C LYS A 140 6.67 -2.62 13.86
N SER A 141 5.46 -3.17 13.89
CA SER A 141 4.61 -3.21 15.08
C SER A 141 4.98 -4.39 15.96
N ASP A 142 4.67 -4.29 17.26
CA ASP A 142 4.80 -5.38 18.25
C ASP A 142 3.69 -6.44 18.13
N LYS A 143 2.70 -6.21 17.25
CA LYS A 143 1.61 -7.16 17.00
C LYS A 143 2.16 -8.49 16.47
N GLU A 144 1.66 -9.58 17.05
CA GLU A 144 1.94 -10.92 16.56
C GLU A 144 1.37 -11.09 15.15
N GLY A 145 2.21 -11.59 14.23
CA GLY A 145 1.82 -11.87 12.85
C GLY A 145 0.79 -12.97 12.72
N ILE A 146 -0.07 -12.89 11.70
CA ILE A 146 -1.06 -13.93 11.41
C ILE A 146 -0.35 -15.10 10.75
N PHE A 147 -0.59 -16.30 11.27
CA PHE A 147 -0.19 -17.54 10.61
C PHE A 147 -1.19 -17.89 9.51
N TYR A 148 -0.69 -18.03 8.29
CA TYR A 148 -1.49 -18.43 7.13
C TYR A 148 -1.10 -19.86 6.76
N SER A 149 -2.09 -20.77 6.80
CA SER A 149 -1.96 -22.19 6.46
C SER A 149 -2.51 -22.49 5.08
#